data_AF-A0A2V8M0C8-F1
#
_entry.id   AF-A0A2V8M0C8-F1
#
_cell.length_a   1.000
_cell.length_b   1.000
_cell.length_c   1.000
_cell.angle_alpha   90.00
_cell.angle_beta   90.00
_cell.angle_gamma   90.00
#
_symmetry.space_group_name_H-M   'P 1'
#
loop_
_entity.id
_entity.type
_entity.pdbx_description
1 polymer ?
#
loop_
_entity_poly.entity_id
_entity_poly.type
_entity_poly.pdbx_seq_one_letter_code
_entity_poly.pdbx_strand_id
1 'polypeptide(L)'
;MTATLSRTLILQTAIMCTFAFGFVSSRAQSSNIQVIPKPKQVNASDGRFEIGRDTRIVLADTKSVEDRFAAQDLIDDLKATADLALSIGKGKPRRPIVIGRLELPSVTQALRRNGVEPPATLNDEGYVLLVSPNEVVVAGSNN
;
A
#
# COMPACT_ATOMS: atom_id res chain seq x y z
N MET A 1 14.69 26.82 -69.30
CA MET A 1 15.07 27.33 -67.97
C MET A 1 13.92 27.07 -67.01
N THR A 2 14.22 26.31 -65.95
CA THR A 2 13.54 26.19 -64.64
C THR A 2 12.07 25.77 -64.57
N ALA A 3 11.90 24.46 -64.30
CA ALA A 3 10.79 23.87 -63.55
C ALA A 3 10.66 24.44 -62.12
N THR A 4 9.51 24.29 -61.46
CA THR A 4 9.35 23.70 -60.11
C THR A 4 7.86 23.78 -59.69
N LEU A 5 7.09 22.75 -60.07
CA LEU A 5 5.71 22.52 -59.62
C LEU A 5 5.74 21.30 -58.69
N SER A 6 6.12 21.49 -57.43
CA SER A 6 6.12 20.42 -56.39
C SER A 6 6.55 21.01 -55.04
N ARG A 7 5.65 21.68 -54.33
CA ARG A 7 5.94 22.09 -52.95
C ARG A 7 4.73 22.18 -52.03
N THR A 8 3.65 21.46 -52.37
CA THR A 8 2.38 21.57 -51.64
C THR A 8 1.70 20.22 -51.40
N LEU A 9 2.46 19.11 -51.41
CA LEU A 9 1.86 17.78 -51.22
C LEU A 9 2.67 16.78 -50.39
N ILE A 10 3.73 17.23 -49.70
CA ILE A 10 4.60 16.35 -48.89
C ILE A 10 4.48 16.62 -47.38
N LEU A 11 3.78 17.69 -46.96
CA LEU A 11 3.67 18.05 -45.53
C LEU A 11 2.44 17.46 -44.82
N GLN A 12 1.48 16.87 -45.53
CA GLN A 12 0.20 16.43 -44.92
C GLN A 12 0.08 14.93 -44.64
N THR A 13 1.03 14.10 -45.09
CA THR A 13 0.95 12.63 -44.95
C THR A 13 1.81 12.05 -43.83
N ALA A 14 2.47 12.87 -43.01
CA ALA A 14 3.29 12.40 -41.88
C ALA A 14 2.62 12.52 -40.50
N ILE A 15 1.32 12.85 -40.44
CA ILE A 15 0.54 12.98 -39.18
C ILE A 15 -0.39 11.77 -38.99
N MET A 16 -0.27 10.75 -39.85
CA MET A 16 -1.17 9.59 -39.91
C MET A 16 -0.42 8.27 -39.72
N CYS A 17 0.44 8.18 -38.69
CA CYS A 17 0.95 6.89 -38.21
C CYS A 17 1.50 7.06 -36.79
N THR A 18 1.38 5.99 -35.98
CA THR A 18 2.03 5.80 -34.67
C THR A 18 1.47 6.56 -33.46
N PHE A 19 0.17 6.41 -33.20
CA PHE A 19 -0.34 6.39 -31.82
C PHE A 19 -1.06 5.06 -31.54
N ALA A 20 -0.40 3.94 -31.88
CA ALA A 20 -0.73 2.64 -31.32
C ALA A 20 -0.14 2.57 -29.91
N PHE A 21 -0.66 3.37 -28.99
CA PHE A 21 -0.37 3.24 -27.57
C PHE A 21 -1.11 2.00 -27.09
N GLY A 22 -0.45 0.85 -27.20
CA GLY A 22 -0.94 -0.40 -26.68
C GLY A 22 -1.25 -0.23 -25.19
N PHE A 23 -2.52 -0.29 -24.83
CA PHE A 23 -2.93 -0.54 -23.46
C PHE A 23 -2.41 -1.92 -23.09
N VAL A 24 -1.23 -1.96 -22.47
CA VAL A 24 -0.76 -3.13 -21.75
C VAL A 24 -1.73 -3.29 -20.58
N SER A 25 -2.71 -4.15 -20.75
CA SER A 25 -3.54 -4.61 -19.64
C SER A 25 -2.64 -5.36 -18.68
N SER A 26 -2.22 -4.69 -17.60
CA SER A 26 -1.62 -5.37 -16.45
C SER A 26 -2.64 -6.38 -15.96
N ARG A 27 -2.40 -7.67 -16.19
CA ARG A 27 -3.18 -8.74 -15.57
C ARG A 27 -3.00 -8.58 -14.06
N ALA A 28 -4.08 -8.21 -13.37
CA ALA A 28 -4.17 -8.34 -11.93
C ALA A 28 -3.85 -9.80 -11.59
N GLN A 29 -2.68 -10.02 -11.03
CA GLN A 29 -2.28 -11.32 -10.56
C GLN A 29 -3.07 -11.56 -9.27
N SER A 30 -4.17 -12.30 -9.35
CA SER A 30 -4.93 -12.71 -8.17
C SER A 30 -3.99 -13.45 -7.23
N SER A 31 -3.48 -12.74 -6.23
CA SER A 31 -2.71 -13.33 -5.15
C SER A 31 -3.67 -14.19 -4.34
N ASN A 32 -3.47 -15.51 -4.37
CA ASN A 32 -4.17 -16.41 -3.46
C ASN A 32 -3.60 -16.16 -2.05
N ILE A 33 -4.30 -15.30 -1.28
CA ILE A 33 -3.90 -14.94 0.09
C ILE A 33 -4.30 -16.09 1.01
N GLN A 34 -3.31 -16.89 1.46
CA GLN A 34 -3.51 -17.97 2.42
C GLN A 34 -3.04 -17.51 3.81
N VAL A 35 -4.00 -17.37 4.74
CA VAL A 35 -3.73 -17.02 6.14
C VAL A 35 -4.36 -18.09 7.03
N ILE A 36 -3.60 -18.57 8.02
CA ILE A 36 -4.00 -19.61 8.96
C ILE A 36 -3.73 -19.10 10.39
N PRO A 37 -4.72 -19.12 11.30
CA PRO A 37 -6.11 -19.48 11.11
C PRO A 37 -6.85 -18.62 10.08
N LYS A 38 -7.94 -19.13 9.50
CA LYS A 38 -8.69 -18.42 8.47
C LYS A 38 -9.29 -17.13 9.07
N PRO A 39 -9.00 -15.95 8.50
CA PRO A 39 -9.58 -14.68 8.95
C PRO A 39 -11.10 -14.65 8.75
N LYS A 40 -11.81 -13.90 9.60
CA LYS A 40 -13.27 -13.74 9.53
C LYS A 40 -13.72 -13.15 8.18
N GLN A 41 -12.96 -12.18 7.66
CA GLN A 41 -13.23 -11.51 6.40
C GLN A 41 -11.91 -11.16 5.71
N VAL A 42 -11.87 -11.28 4.38
CA VAL A 42 -10.75 -10.86 3.53
C VAL A 42 -11.33 -10.22 2.28
N ASN A 43 -10.91 -8.99 2.02
CA ASN A 43 -11.22 -8.28 0.78
C ASN A 43 -9.89 -8.00 0.07
N ALA A 44 -9.60 -8.78 -0.96
CA ALA A 44 -8.44 -8.52 -1.81
C ALA A 44 -8.74 -7.30 -2.70
N SER A 45 -7.79 -6.37 -2.77
CA SER A 45 -7.85 -5.21 -3.66
C SER A 45 -6.63 -5.21 -4.58
N ASP A 46 -6.76 -4.52 -5.70
CA ASP A 46 -5.64 -4.33 -6.62
C ASP A 46 -4.60 -3.38 -6.03
N GLY A 47 -3.33 -3.69 -6.27
CA GLY A 47 -2.20 -2.87 -5.83
C GLY A 47 -1.22 -3.64 -4.96
N ARG A 48 -0.13 -2.96 -4.59
CA ARG A 48 0.95 -3.54 -3.78
C ARG A 48 1.59 -2.47 -2.90
N PHE A 49 1.80 -2.81 -1.65
CA PHE A 49 2.73 -2.07 -0.79
C PHE A 49 4.15 -2.61 -1.00
N GLU A 50 5.09 -1.75 -1.36
CA GLU A 50 6.50 -2.12 -1.45
C GLU A 50 7.21 -1.63 -0.19
N ILE A 51 8.00 -2.52 0.40
CA ILE A 51 8.78 -2.23 1.58
C ILE A 51 10.15 -1.76 1.11
N GLY A 52 10.52 -0.53 1.45
CA GLY A 52 11.74 0.12 0.99
C GLY A 52 12.36 1.05 2.04
N ARG A 53 13.35 1.84 1.62
CA ARG A 53 14.08 2.76 2.52
C ARG A 53 13.21 3.89 3.09
N ASP A 54 12.09 4.18 2.45
CA ASP A 54 11.11 5.20 2.85
C ASP A 54 9.97 4.64 3.71
N THR A 55 9.96 3.32 3.92
CA THR A 55 9.03 2.63 4.81
C THR A 55 9.47 2.80 6.26
N ARG A 56 8.53 3.19 7.13
CA ARG A 56 8.78 3.24 8.58
C ARG A 56 7.58 2.73 9.36
N ILE A 57 7.86 2.10 10.50
CA ILE A 57 6.83 1.74 11.46
C ILE A 57 6.50 2.95 12.32
N VAL A 58 5.21 3.24 12.46
CA VAL A 58 4.67 4.34 13.25
C VAL A 58 3.74 3.75 14.30
N LEU A 59 4.13 3.85 15.57
CA LEU A 59 3.27 3.45 16.68
C LEU A 59 2.20 4.52 16.90
N ALA A 60 0.94 4.09 16.95
CA ALA A 60 -0.17 4.97 17.28
C ALA A 60 -0.07 5.47 18.72
N ASP A 61 0.36 4.60 19.65
CA ASP A 61 0.73 4.94 21.01
C ASP A 61 2.21 4.62 21.27
N THR A 62 3.06 5.65 21.30
CA THR A 62 4.51 5.47 21.53
C THR A 62 4.86 4.90 22.91
N LYS A 63 3.92 4.94 23.87
CA LYS A 63 4.10 4.41 25.23
C LYS A 63 3.61 2.97 25.36
N SER A 64 2.85 2.47 24.38
CA SER A 64 2.38 1.08 24.38
C SER A 64 3.57 0.13 24.26
N VAL A 65 3.75 -0.70 25.29
CA VAL A 65 4.75 -1.77 25.28
C VAL A 65 4.35 -2.86 24.29
N GLU A 66 3.05 -3.11 24.16
CA GLU A 66 2.47 -4.10 23.26
C GLU A 66 2.64 -3.70 21.80
N ASP A 67 2.34 -2.44 21.44
CA ASP A 67 2.53 -1.94 20.07
C ASP A 67 4.02 -1.99 19.69
N ARG A 68 4.90 -1.71 20.66
CA ARG A 68 6.35 -1.78 20.48
C ARG A 68 6.82 -3.23 20.31
N PHE A 69 6.26 -4.16 21.07
CA PHE A 69 6.54 -5.58 20.93
C PHE A 69 6.12 -6.09 19.55
N ALA A 70 4.89 -5.81 19.13
CA ALA A 70 4.38 -6.17 17.80
C ALA A 70 5.20 -5.54 16.66
N ALA A 71 5.63 -4.28 16.84
CA ALA A 71 6.52 -3.63 15.87
C ALA A 71 7.90 -4.28 15.80
N GLN A 72 8.47 -4.68 16.94
CA GLN A 72 9.77 -5.34 16.96
C GLN A 72 9.70 -6.73 16.35
N ASP A 73 8.66 -7.50 16.67
CA ASP A 73 8.40 -8.82 16.09
C ASP A 73 8.31 -8.74 14.56
N LEU A 74 7.57 -7.76 14.03
CA LEU A 74 7.52 -7.50 12.59
C LEU A 74 8.88 -7.13 11.99
N ILE A 75 9.70 -6.33 12.69
CA ILE A 75 11.05 -5.96 12.21
C ILE A 75 11.93 -7.20 12.12
N ASP A 76 11.90 -8.03 13.15
CA ASP A 76 12.74 -9.23 13.24
C ASP A 76 12.33 -10.25 12.17
N ASP A 77 11.03 -10.44 11.96
CA ASP A 77 10.49 -11.31 10.90
C ASP A 77 10.87 -10.83 9.49
N LEU A 78 10.77 -9.52 9.22
CA LEU A 78 11.16 -8.94 7.93
C LEU A 78 12.68 -9.07 7.70
N LYS A 79 13.47 -8.94 8.76
CA LYS A 79 14.91 -9.13 8.69
C LYS A 79 15.26 -10.60 8.41
N ALA A 80 14.61 -11.52 9.09
CA ALA A 80 14.83 -12.96 8.93
C ALA A 80 14.37 -13.47 7.55
N THR A 81 13.22 -12.99 7.07
CA THR A 81 12.57 -13.54 5.86
C THR A 81 13.03 -12.86 4.57
N ALA A 82 13.38 -11.58 4.61
CA ALA A 82 13.66 -10.78 3.42
C ALA A 82 14.93 -9.92 3.51
N ASP A 83 15.71 -10.04 4.58
CA ASP A 83 16.89 -9.21 4.88
C ASP A 83 16.61 -7.69 4.95
N LEU A 84 15.34 -7.31 5.11
CA LEU A 84 14.89 -5.92 5.16
C LEU A 84 14.99 -5.37 6.59
N ALA A 85 15.70 -4.26 6.76
CA ALA A 85 15.79 -3.56 8.02
C ALA A 85 14.83 -2.36 8.06
N LEU A 86 13.72 -2.50 8.80
CA LEU A 86 12.82 -1.40 9.12
C LEU A 86 13.17 -0.78 10.48
N SER A 87 12.71 0.45 10.69
CA SER A 87 12.87 1.15 11.97
C SER A 87 11.57 1.77 12.43
N ILE A 88 11.39 1.79 13.74
CA ILE A 88 10.33 2.56 14.39
C ILE A 88 10.73 4.04 14.32
N GLY A 89 9.95 4.82 13.57
CA GLY A 89 10.24 6.22 13.29
C GLY A 89 9.23 7.16 13.91
N LYS A 90 9.69 8.37 14.24
CA LYS A 90 8.80 9.51 14.51
C LYS A 90 8.56 10.30 13.22
N GLY A 91 7.43 11.00 13.18
CA GLY A 91 7.05 11.89 12.07
C GLY A 91 6.15 11.23 11.03
N LYS A 92 6.03 11.86 9.87
CA LYS A 92 5.15 11.43 8.77
C LYS A 92 5.99 10.80 7.65
N PRO A 93 6.28 9.48 7.69
CA PRO A 93 6.98 8.82 6.60
C PRO A 93 6.13 8.83 5.33
N ARG A 94 6.77 8.61 4.18
CA ARG A 94 6.06 8.49 2.89
C ARG A 94 5.20 7.23 2.84
N ARG A 95 5.70 6.15 3.45
CA ARG A 95 5.06 4.83 3.47
C ARG A 95 4.98 4.29 4.90
N PRO A 96 4.01 4.75 5.70
CA PRO A 96 3.88 4.28 7.08
C PRO A 96 3.34 2.85 7.14
N ILE A 97 3.87 2.08 8.10
CA ILE A 97 3.19 0.93 8.68
C ILE A 97 2.70 1.38 10.06
N VAL A 98 1.41 1.66 10.18
CA VAL A 98 0.78 2.15 11.41
C VAL A 98 0.37 0.96 12.26
N ILE A 99 0.83 0.91 13.52
CA ILE A 99 0.49 -0.14 14.47
C ILE A 99 -0.15 0.49 15.70
N GLY A 100 -1.29 -0.03 16.13
CA GLY A 100 -1.85 0.27 17.46
C GLY A 100 -3.32 -0.07 17.59
N ARG A 101 -4.01 0.57 18.53
CA ARG A 101 -5.42 0.26 18.84
C ARG A 101 -6.41 0.98 17.94
N LEU A 102 -7.53 0.33 17.68
CA LEU A 102 -8.56 0.73 16.71
C LEU A 102 -9.20 2.07 17.07
N GLU A 103 -9.33 2.38 18.36
CA GLU A 103 -9.91 3.62 18.89
C GLU A 103 -8.97 4.83 18.81
N LEU A 104 -7.67 4.61 18.54
CA LEU A 104 -6.72 5.71 18.48
C LEU A 104 -6.96 6.60 17.23
N PRO A 105 -6.88 7.94 17.36
CA PRO A 105 -7.16 8.85 16.26
C PRO A 105 -6.29 8.62 15.01
N SER A 106 -5.02 8.26 15.19
CA SER A 106 -4.10 8.00 14.09
C SER A 106 -4.50 6.77 13.26
N VAL A 107 -4.98 5.72 13.93
CA VAL A 107 -5.45 4.47 13.31
C VAL A 107 -6.78 4.69 12.61
N THR A 108 -7.77 5.28 13.30
CA THR A 108 -9.07 5.58 12.69
C THR A 108 -8.94 6.50 11.48
N GLN A 109 -8.06 7.50 11.53
CA GLN A 109 -7.79 8.37 10.38
C GLN A 109 -7.11 7.61 9.23
N ALA A 110 -6.20 6.67 9.52
CA ALA A 110 -5.56 5.85 8.50
C ALA A 110 -6.56 4.91 7.79
N LEU A 111 -7.43 4.26 8.56
CA LEU A 111 -8.51 3.43 7.98
C LEU A 111 -9.45 4.25 7.10
N ARG A 112 -9.90 5.42 7.59
CA ARG A 112 -10.78 6.34 6.84
C ARG A 112 -10.17 6.84 5.53
N ARG A 113 -8.87 7.15 5.51
CA ARG A 113 -8.16 7.57 4.27
C ARG A 113 -8.22 6.52 3.16
N ASN A 114 -8.35 5.25 3.53
CA ASN A 114 -8.43 4.15 2.60
C ASN A 114 -9.87 3.66 2.40
N GLY A 115 -10.87 4.43 2.86
CA GLY A 115 -12.28 4.09 2.71
C GLY A 115 -12.72 2.86 3.52
N VAL A 116 -11.96 2.47 4.55
CA VAL A 116 -12.30 1.35 5.41
C VAL A 116 -12.92 1.87 6.69
N GLU A 117 -14.14 1.43 6.96
CA GLU A 117 -14.78 1.64 8.26
C GLU A 117 -14.43 0.46 9.19
N PRO A 118 -13.97 0.73 10.41
CA PRO A 118 -13.76 -0.32 11.38
C PRO A 118 -15.10 -1.03 11.67
N PRO A 119 -15.14 -2.36 11.79
CA PRO A 119 -16.32 -3.07 12.25
C PRO A 119 -16.83 -2.50 13.58
N ALA A 120 -18.14 -2.30 13.70
CA ALA A 120 -18.76 -1.76 14.92
C ALA A 120 -18.53 -2.66 16.15
N THR A 121 -18.29 -3.96 15.94
CA THR A 121 -17.92 -4.92 16.97
C THR A 121 -16.76 -5.79 16.50
N LEU A 122 -15.61 -5.64 17.15
CA LEU A 122 -14.53 -6.62 17.15
C LEU A 122 -14.55 -7.34 18.50
N ASN A 123 -14.19 -8.61 18.51
CA ASN A 123 -13.93 -9.33 19.76
C ASN A 123 -12.67 -8.75 20.42
N ASP A 124 -12.41 -9.12 21.67
CA ASP A 124 -11.24 -8.62 22.42
C ASP A 124 -9.94 -8.84 21.64
N GLU A 125 -9.68 -10.06 21.16
CA GLU A 125 -8.52 -10.39 20.29
C GLU A 125 -8.72 -10.03 18.80
N GLY A 126 -9.75 -9.26 18.48
CA GLY A 126 -10.06 -8.86 17.12
C GLY A 126 -9.06 -7.87 16.57
N TYR A 127 -8.73 -8.01 15.28
CA TYR A 127 -7.85 -7.07 14.59
C TYR A 127 -8.35 -6.74 13.17
N VAL A 128 -7.86 -5.62 12.65
CA VAL A 128 -8.02 -5.20 11.26
C VAL A 128 -6.62 -5.04 10.66
N LEU A 129 -6.40 -5.73 9.53
CA LEU A 129 -5.22 -5.57 8.69
C LEU A 129 -5.63 -4.92 7.38
N LEU A 130 -5.05 -3.76 7.09
CA LEU A 130 -5.23 -3.04 5.85
C LEU A 130 -3.88 -2.87 5.17
N VAL A 131 -3.82 -3.21 3.89
CA VAL A 131 -2.66 -2.98 3.04
C VAL A 131 -3.12 -2.19 1.82
N SER A 132 -2.56 -1.01 1.63
CA SER A 132 -2.73 -0.20 0.41
C SER A 132 -1.37 0.15 -0.19
N PRO A 133 -1.29 0.66 -1.42
CA PRO A 133 -0.01 1.04 -2.01
C PRO A 133 0.79 2.09 -1.20
N ASN A 134 0.08 2.89 -0.40
CA ASN A 134 0.62 4.04 0.31
C ASN A 134 0.89 3.78 1.80
N GLU A 135 0.10 2.93 2.45
CA GLU A 135 0.26 2.63 3.88
C GLU A 135 -0.23 1.24 4.24
N VAL A 136 0.29 0.72 5.35
CA VAL A 136 -0.21 -0.48 6.02
C VAL A 136 -0.75 -0.07 7.37
N VAL A 137 -1.89 -0.63 7.79
CA VAL A 137 -2.48 -0.40 9.10
C VAL A 137 -2.72 -1.73 9.78
N VAL A 138 -2.18 -1.89 10.99
CA VAL A 138 -2.39 -3.00 11.91
C VAL A 138 -3.12 -2.43 13.12
N ALA A 139 -4.40 -2.77 13.25
CA ALA A 139 -5.27 -2.19 14.27
C ALA A 139 -5.88 -3.29 15.16
N GLY A 140 -5.55 -3.29 16.46
CA GLY A 140 -6.14 -4.21 17.45
C GLY A 140 -7.35 -3.61 18.16
N SER A 141 -8.32 -4.44 18.54
CA SER A 141 -9.57 -4.04 19.21
C SER A 141 -9.37 -3.65 20.67
N ASN A 142 -8.75 -4.53 21.47
CA ASN A 142 -8.40 -4.26 22.85
C ASN A 142 -7.40 -5.33 23.32
N ASN A 143 -6.55 -4.98 24.27
CA ASN A 143 -5.84 -5.94 25.11
C ASN A 143 -6.09 -5.52 26.56
#